data_AF-A0A7I7L393-F1
#
_entry.id   AF-A0A7I7L393-F1
#
_cell.length_a   1.000
_cell.length_b   1.000
_cell.length_c   1.000
_cell.angle_alpha   90.00
_cell.angle_beta   90.00
_cell.angle_gamma   90.00
#
_symmetry.space_group_name_H-M   'P 1'
#
loop_
_entity.id
_entity.type
_entity.pdbx_description
1 polymer ?
#
loop_
_entity_poly.entity_id
_entity_poly.type
_entity_poly.pdbx_seq_one_letter_code
_entity_poly.pdbx_strand_id
1 'polypeptide(L)'
;MRLRLILQPAWLRFTVWAAFLAAWWALFTSLQAGNELESTVLSAIVFGGALGAYLTVATQGMHRAALVAVSGLNQSERSEAINAVLRGPPPADPDVRASAARLGRAYLRNKSPIQLRCTQIWSWITIAALIAAGIAGAVAFSDDRLSFVVLVVLAAAVLPLSLIDARRVQRNVEQLARAQA
;
A
#
# COMPACT_ATOMS: atom_id res chain seq x y z
N MET A 1 6.61 4.37 5.30
CA MET A 1 7.39 3.17 4.87
C MET A 1 7.14 2.79 3.41
N ARG A 2 5.91 2.83 2.91
CA ARG A 2 5.55 2.41 1.52
C ARG A 2 6.42 3.00 0.41
N LEU A 3 6.70 4.30 0.43
CA LEU A 3 7.45 4.97 -0.64
C LEU A 3 8.92 4.52 -0.72
N ARG A 4 9.55 4.22 0.42
CA ARG A 4 10.90 3.64 0.46
C ARG A 4 10.90 2.20 -0.08
N LEU A 5 9.89 1.40 0.25
CA LEU A 5 9.75 0.04 -0.26
C LEU A 5 9.51 0.03 -1.78
N ILE A 6 8.75 0.98 -2.31
CA ILE A 6 8.50 1.11 -3.75
C ILE A 6 9.79 1.36 -4.53
N LEU A 7 10.76 2.07 -3.95
CA LEU A 7 12.07 2.32 -4.57
C LEU A 7 13.03 1.13 -4.52
N GLN A 8 12.74 0.10 -3.71
CA GLN A 8 13.58 -1.08 -3.59
C GLN A 8 13.50 -1.96 -4.86
N PRO A 9 14.55 -2.76 -5.13
CA PRO A 9 14.55 -3.68 -6.25
C PRO A 9 13.41 -4.68 -6.16
N ALA A 10 13.00 -5.19 -7.33
CA ALA A 10 11.81 -6.04 -7.45
C ALA A 10 11.88 -7.30 -6.56
N TRP A 11 13.06 -7.89 -6.40
CA TRP A 11 13.25 -9.07 -5.55
C TRP A 11 12.93 -8.76 -4.08
N LEU A 12 13.39 -7.62 -3.55
CA LEU A 12 13.13 -7.25 -2.16
C LEU A 12 11.65 -6.91 -1.94
N ARG A 13 11.02 -6.23 -2.91
CA ARG A 13 9.56 -5.98 -2.87
C ARG A 13 8.79 -7.29 -2.85
N PHE A 14 9.16 -8.24 -3.71
CA PHE A 14 8.57 -9.57 -3.74
C PHE A 14 8.71 -10.29 -2.40
N THR A 15 9.92 -10.38 -1.86
CA THR A 15 10.17 -11.09 -0.59
C THR A 15 9.38 -10.48 0.56
N VAL A 16 9.32 -9.15 0.67
CA VAL A 16 8.55 -8.46 1.72
C VAL A 16 7.06 -8.73 1.59
N TRP A 17 6.49 -8.64 0.38
CA TRP A 17 5.07 -8.93 0.17
C TRP A 17 4.74 -10.41 0.37
N ALA A 18 5.57 -11.30 -0.17
CA ALA A 18 5.36 -12.74 -0.08
C ALA A 18 5.45 -13.22 1.37
N ALA A 19 6.46 -12.77 2.13
CA ALA A 19 6.59 -13.13 3.54
C ALA A 19 5.42 -12.59 4.38
N PHE A 20 5.04 -11.32 4.17
CA PHE A 20 3.91 -10.72 4.89
C PHE A 20 2.60 -11.48 4.60
N LEU A 21 2.33 -11.78 3.33
CA LEU A 21 1.10 -12.49 2.94
C LEU A 21 1.11 -13.97 3.32
N ALA A 22 2.26 -14.64 3.28
CA ALA A 22 2.40 -16.01 3.75
C ALA A 22 2.19 -16.09 5.27
N ALA A 23 2.83 -15.23 6.06
CA ALA A 23 2.65 -15.18 7.51
C ALA A 23 1.19 -14.86 7.86
N TRP A 24 0.58 -13.93 7.14
CA TRP A 24 -0.84 -13.62 7.29
C TRP A 24 -1.73 -14.83 6.98
N TRP A 25 -1.50 -15.52 5.86
CA TRP A 25 -2.28 -16.68 5.45
C TRP A 25 -2.10 -17.86 6.42
N ALA A 26 -0.88 -18.09 6.91
CA ALA A 26 -0.60 -19.10 7.92
C ALA A 26 -1.31 -18.79 9.25
N LEU A 27 -1.30 -17.53 9.69
CA LEU A 27 -2.05 -17.11 10.87
C LEU A 27 -3.56 -17.33 10.68
N PHE A 28 -4.09 -16.97 9.52
CA PHE A 28 -5.50 -17.13 9.23
C PHE A 28 -5.94 -18.61 9.21
N THR A 29 -5.18 -19.46 8.52
CA THR A 29 -5.49 -20.89 8.39
C THR A 29 -5.24 -21.69 9.67
N SER A 30 -4.30 -21.26 10.52
CA SER A 30 -4.07 -21.88 11.83
C SER A 30 -5.17 -21.59 12.86
N LEU A 31 -5.97 -20.54 12.65
CA LEU A 31 -7.15 -20.24 13.47
C LEU A 31 -8.37 -21.09 13.11
N GLN A 32 -8.33 -21.82 11.98
CA GLN A 32 -9.37 -22.76 11.59
C GLN A 32 -9.05 -24.16 12.14
N ALA A 33 -9.97 -24.74 12.92
CA ALA A 33 -9.80 -26.07 13.49
C ALA A 33 -9.79 -27.14 12.36
N GLY A 34 -8.77 -28.00 12.35
CA GLY A 34 -8.71 -29.16 11.44
C GLY A 34 -7.69 -29.06 10.30
N ASN A 35 -6.91 -27.99 10.20
CA ASN A 35 -5.85 -27.90 9.19
C ASN A 35 -4.57 -28.60 9.63
N GLU A 36 -4.08 -29.52 8.80
CA GLU A 36 -2.76 -30.13 8.96
C GLU A 36 -1.66 -29.08 8.76
N LEU A 37 -0.65 -29.07 9.64
CA LEU A 37 0.42 -28.07 9.64
C LEU A 37 1.16 -28.02 8.29
N GLU A 38 1.36 -29.16 7.64
CA GLU A 38 2.01 -29.24 6.33
C GLU A 38 1.17 -28.56 5.23
N SER A 39 -0.14 -28.81 5.20
CA SER A 39 -1.09 -28.17 4.26
C SER A 39 -1.17 -26.66 4.48
N THR A 40 -1.18 -26.21 5.74
CA THR A 40 -1.12 -24.80 6.12
C THR A 40 0.16 -24.13 5.63
N VAL A 41 1.32 -24.74 5.85
CA VAL A 41 2.61 -24.18 5.42
C VAL A 41 2.69 -24.13 3.90
N LEU A 42 2.30 -25.20 3.21
CA LEU A 42 2.35 -25.24 1.74
C LEU A 42 1.42 -24.20 1.11
N SER A 43 0.18 -24.10 1.59
CA SER A 43 -0.78 -23.11 1.10
C SER A 43 -0.33 -21.67 1.38
N ALA A 44 0.30 -21.40 2.53
CA ALA A 44 0.87 -20.09 2.85
C ALA A 44 2.00 -19.69 1.91
N ILE A 45 2.90 -20.61 1.56
CA ILE A 45 3.98 -20.36 0.61
C ILE A 45 3.41 -20.06 -0.78
N VAL A 46 2.47 -20.88 -1.26
CA VAL A 46 1.85 -20.71 -2.58
C VAL A 46 1.08 -19.40 -2.65
N PHE A 47 0.24 -19.11 -1.66
CA PHE A 47 -0.57 -17.90 -1.59
C PHE A 47 0.31 -16.64 -1.49
N GLY A 48 1.27 -16.64 -0.57
CA GLY A 48 2.21 -15.55 -0.38
C GLY A 48 3.06 -15.30 -1.62
N GLY A 49 3.59 -16.35 -2.24
CA GLY A 49 4.35 -16.26 -3.49
C GLY A 49 3.53 -15.70 -4.64
N ALA A 50 2.34 -16.25 -4.89
CA ALA A 50 1.49 -15.83 -6.01
C ALA A 50 1.06 -14.36 -5.89
N LEU A 51 0.53 -13.95 -4.72
CA LEU A 51 0.12 -12.56 -4.51
C LEU A 51 1.29 -11.61 -4.37
N GLY A 52 2.41 -12.04 -3.78
CA GLY A 52 3.64 -11.26 -3.72
C GLY A 52 4.18 -10.95 -5.12
N ALA A 53 4.14 -11.93 -6.03
CA ALA A 53 4.52 -11.73 -7.43
C ALA A 53 3.55 -10.77 -8.13
N TYR A 54 2.23 -10.99 -7.99
CA TYR A 54 1.22 -10.10 -8.55
C TYR A 54 1.38 -8.65 -8.09
N LEU A 55 1.51 -8.40 -6.78
CA LEU A 55 1.71 -7.05 -6.25
C LEU A 55 3.02 -6.43 -6.72
N THR A 56 4.09 -7.22 -6.86
CA THR A 56 5.36 -6.73 -7.37
C THR A 56 5.24 -6.27 -8.82
N VAL A 57 4.55 -7.05 -9.67
CA VAL A 57 4.27 -6.70 -11.07
C VAL A 57 3.36 -5.48 -11.15
N ALA A 58 2.24 -5.47 -10.41
CA ALA A 58 1.29 -4.37 -10.39
C ALA A 58 1.90 -3.04 -9.91
N THR A 59 2.97 -3.10 -9.12
CA THR A 59 3.70 -1.91 -8.63
C THR A 59 4.89 -1.51 -9.50
N GLN A 60 5.25 -2.25 -10.57
CA GLN A 60 6.38 -1.91 -11.44
C GLN A 60 6.26 -0.56 -12.12
N GLY A 61 5.08 -0.20 -12.64
CA GLY A 61 4.87 1.09 -13.29
C GLY A 61 5.15 2.27 -12.35
N MET A 62 4.72 2.14 -11.09
CA MET A 62 4.97 3.14 -10.05
C MET A 62 6.45 3.19 -9.64
N HIS A 63 7.13 2.03 -9.58
CA HIS A 63 8.56 1.97 -9.32
C HIS A 63 9.37 2.70 -10.39
N ARG A 64 9.09 2.44 -11.68
CA ARG A 64 9.76 3.13 -12.80
C ARG A 64 9.55 4.63 -12.75
N ALA A 65 8.30 5.07 -12.54
CA ALA A 65 7.98 6.50 -12.43
C ALA A 65 8.68 7.16 -11.22
N ALA A 66 8.78 6.46 -10.09
CA ALA A 66 9.47 6.94 -8.90
C ALA A 66 10.98 7.06 -9.11
N LEU A 67 11.61 6.09 -9.79
CA LEU A 67 13.04 6.15 -10.12
C LEU A 67 13.38 7.30 -11.06
N VAL A 68 12.56 7.53 -12.07
CA VAL A 68 12.71 8.68 -12.98
C VAL A 68 12.55 10.00 -12.24
N ALA A 69 11.64 10.09 -11.27
CA ALA A 69 11.43 11.32 -10.51
C ALA A 69 12.63 11.73 -9.65
N VAL A 70 13.46 10.76 -9.24
CA VAL A 70 14.65 10.97 -8.39
C VAL A 70 15.97 10.76 -9.12
N SER A 71 15.94 10.55 -10.44
CA SER A 71 17.15 10.40 -11.25
C SER A 71 17.93 11.70 -11.23
N GLY A 72 19.23 11.62 -10.97
CA GLY A 72 20.12 12.79 -10.84
C GLY A 72 20.33 13.27 -9.39
N LEU A 73 19.56 12.78 -8.42
CA LEU A 73 19.78 13.10 -7.01
C LEU A 73 20.78 12.15 -6.34
N ASN A 74 21.56 12.71 -5.42
CA ASN A 74 22.44 12.01 -4.49
C ASN A 74 21.65 11.25 -3.40
N GLN A 75 22.28 10.35 -2.65
CA GLN A 75 21.57 9.54 -1.65
C GLN A 75 20.92 10.38 -0.52
N SER A 76 21.57 11.46 -0.10
CA SER A 76 21.04 12.42 0.88
C SER A 76 19.81 13.13 0.34
N GLU A 77 19.90 13.70 -0.86
CA GLU A 77 18.84 14.43 -1.56
C GLU A 77 17.63 13.53 -1.87
N ARG A 78 17.85 12.27 -2.24
CA ARG A 78 16.77 11.29 -2.40
C ARG A 78 16.01 11.07 -1.09
N SER A 79 16.75 10.93 0.01
CA SER A 79 16.16 10.73 1.33
C SER A 79 15.37 11.96 1.78
N GLU A 80 15.88 13.16 1.48
CA GLU A 80 15.22 14.42 1.74
C GLU A 80 13.95 14.58 0.90
N ALA A 81 14.01 14.30 -0.41
CA ALA A 81 12.85 14.32 -1.30
C ALA A 81 11.75 13.34 -0.85
N ILE A 82 12.12 12.11 -0.45
CA ILE A 82 11.17 11.13 0.10
C ILE A 82 10.56 11.63 1.42
N ASN A 83 11.38 12.20 2.30
CA ASN A 83 10.91 12.73 3.57
C ASN A 83 9.99 13.92 3.38
N ALA A 84 10.26 14.81 2.42
CA ALA A 84 9.39 15.93 2.09
C ALA A 84 8.00 15.46 1.64
N VAL A 85 7.95 14.45 0.76
CA VAL A 85 6.68 13.84 0.30
C VAL A 85 5.90 13.21 1.46
N LEU A 86 6.59 12.51 2.37
CA LEU A 86 5.93 11.75 3.44
C LEU A 86 5.61 12.55 4.70
N ARG A 87 6.48 13.50 5.08
CA ARG A 87 6.45 14.21 6.36
C ARG A 87 6.13 15.70 6.23
N GLY A 88 6.26 16.29 5.04
CA GLY A 88 5.81 17.65 4.75
C GLY A 88 6.84 18.79 4.77
N PRO A 89 8.01 18.75 5.46
CA PRO A 89 8.93 19.89 5.38
C PRO A 89 9.55 19.96 3.97
N PRO A 90 9.43 21.11 3.27
CA PRO A 90 9.98 21.25 1.92
C PRO A 90 11.52 21.31 1.96
N PRO A 91 12.22 20.69 0.99
CA PRO A 91 13.67 20.79 0.87
C PRO A 91 14.09 22.24 0.62
N ALA A 92 15.23 22.64 1.19
CA ALA A 92 15.79 23.98 0.98
C ALA A 92 16.19 24.19 -0.48
N ASP A 93 16.78 23.15 -1.09
CA ASP A 93 17.23 23.14 -2.48
C ASP A 93 16.04 23.09 -3.46
N PRO A 94 15.97 24.01 -4.46
CA PRO A 94 14.91 24.03 -5.46
C PRO A 94 14.86 22.77 -6.36
N ASP A 95 16.00 22.15 -6.67
CA ASP A 95 16.06 20.96 -7.54
C ASP A 95 15.58 19.70 -6.81
N VAL A 96 15.93 19.59 -5.53
CA VAL A 96 15.41 18.53 -4.64
C VAL A 96 13.90 18.70 -4.44
N ARG A 97 13.43 19.94 -4.32
CA ARG A 97 12.00 20.27 -4.22
C ARG A 97 11.22 19.90 -5.49
N ALA A 98 11.77 20.18 -6.67
CA ALA A 98 11.17 19.79 -7.95
C ALA A 98 11.09 18.28 -8.13
N SER A 99 12.14 17.57 -7.73
CA SER A 99 12.18 16.11 -7.73
C SER A 99 11.19 15.50 -6.74
N ALA A 100 11.05 16.09 -5.54
CA ALA A 100 10.05 15.70 -4.55
C ALA A 100 8.61 15.88 -5.07
N ALA A 101 8.33 16.98 -5.77
CA ALA A 101 7.03 17.22 -6.39
C ALA A 101 6.72 16.18 -7.50
N ARG A 102 7.69 15.87 -8.37
CA ARG A 102 7.57 14.80 -9.38
C ARG A 102 7.31 13.44 -8.75
N LEU A 103 8.05 13.11 -7.68
CA LEU A 103 7.94 11.85 -6.95
C LEU A 103 6.56 11.69 -6.31
N GLY A 104 6.04 12.76 -5.70
CA GLY A 104 4.71 12.76 -5.13
C GLY A 104 3.59 12.61 -6.17
N ARG A 105 3.71 13.26 -7.34
CA ARG A 105 2.77 13.07 -8.46
C ARG A 105 2.80 11.66 -9.01
N ALA A 106 3.99 11.08 -9.19
CA ALA A 106 4.16 9.69 -9.59
C ALA A 106 3.54 8.71 -8.59
N TYR A 107 3.69 8.96 -7.28
CA TYR A 107 3.05 8.17 -6.22
C TYR A 107 1.52 8.26 -6.27
N LEU A 108 0.96 9.44 -6.56
CA LEU A 108 -0.48 9.63 -6.78
C LEU A 108 -0.95 9.15 -8.16
N ARG A 109 -0.06 8.56 -8.97
CA ARG A 109 -0.32 8.08 -10.34
C ARG A 109 -0.88 9.16 -11.26
N ASN A 110 -0.48 10.42 -11.06
CA ASN A 110 -1.01 11.58 -11.79
C ASN A 110 -2.55 11.68 -11.78
N LYS A 111 -3.23 11.08 -10.78
CA LYS A 111 -4.68 11.16 -10.69
C LYS A 111 -5.10 12.60 -10.43
N SER A 112 -6.11 13.06 -11.16
CA SER A 112 -6.72 14.36 -10.89
C SER A 112 -7.37 14.37 -9.50
N PRO A 113 -7.58 15.54 -8.88
CA PRO A 113 -8.29 15.64 -7.59
C PRO A 113 -9.67 14.97 -7.61
N ILE A 114 -10.35 15.02 -8.75
CA ILE A 114 -11.65 14.37 -8.99
C ILE A 114 -11.49 12.85 -8.99
N GLN A 115 -10.51 12.31 -9.72
CA GLN A 115 -10.23 10.88 -9.75
C GLN A 115 -9.81 10.33 -8.38
N LEU A 116 -9.08 11.12 -7.59
CA LEU A 116 -8.73 10.77 -6.21
C LEU A 116 -9.99 10.71 -5.32
N ARG A 117 -10.91 11.67 -5.44
CA ARG A 117 -12.20 11.63 -4.74
C ARG A 117 -13.03 10.41 -5.15
N CYS A 118 -13.16 10.12 -6.44
CA CYS A 118 -13.88 8.94 -6.90
C CYS A 118 -13.23 7.65 -6.39
N THR A 119 -11.90 7.53 -6.46
CA THR A 119 -11.16 6.38 -5.91
C THR A 119 -11.42 6.24 -4.41
N GLN A 120 -11.45 7.35 -3.68
CA GLN A 120 -11.75 7.36 -2.26
C GLN A 120 -13.18 6.92 -1.96
N ILE A 121 -14.16 7.41 -2.71
CA ILE A 121 -15.56 7.00 -2.57
C ILE A 121 -15.69 5.50 -2.84
N TRP A 122 -15.14 5.02 -3.95
CA TRP A 122 -15.11 3.60 -4.29
C TRP A 122 -14.43 2.76 -3.20
N SER A 123 -13.32 3.24 -2.63
CA SER A 123 -12.65 2.54 -1.53
C SER A 123 -13.57 2.44 -0.30
N TRP A 124 -14.27 3.51 0.07
CA TRP A 124 -15.25 3.47 1.16
C TRP A 124 -16.43 2.54 0.88
N ILE A 125 -16.93 2.51 -0.36
CA ILE A 125 -17.97 1.57 -0.79
C ILE A 125 -17.46 0.14 -0.66
N THR A 126 -16.24 -0.15 -1.12
CA THR A 126 -15.64 -1.49 -0.99
C THR A 126 -15.43 -1.87 0.47
N ILE A 127 -14.98 -0.96 1.33
CA ILE A 127 -14.89 -1.20 2.78
C ILE A 127 -16.27 -1.59 3.34
N ALA A 128 -17.29 -0.77 3.07
CA ALA A 128 -18.64 -1.00 3.57
C ALA A 128 -19.21 -2.34 3.07
N ALA A 129 -18.99 -2.66 1.80
CA ALA A 129 -19.40 -3.93 1.20
C ALA A 129 -18.67 -5.14 1.84
N LEU A 130 -17.36 -5.04 2.07
CA LEU A 130 -16.59 -6.11 2.73
C LEU A 130 -17.01 -6.30 4.19
N ILE A 131 -17.30 -5.22 4.91
CA ILE A 131 -17.82 -5.28 6.29
C ILE A 131 -19.20 -5.96 6.29
N ALA A 132 -20.11 -5.53 5.42
CA ALA A 132 -21.45 -6.10 5.31
C ALA A 132 -21.41 -7.59 4.93
N ALA A 133 -20.57 -7.96 3.96
CA ALA A 133 -20.37 -9.35 3.55
C ALA A 133 -19.76 -10.20 4.67
N GLY A 134 -18.78 -9.66 5.41
CA GLY A 134 -18.20 -10.34 6.57
C GLY A 134 -19.22 -10.55 7.70
N ILE A 135 -20.04 -9.55 8.02
CA ILE A 135 -21.12 -9.70 9.01
C ILE A 135 -22.13 -10.75 8.53
N ALA A 136 -22.59 -10.68 7.28
CA ALA A 136 -23.53 -11.64 6.72
C ALA A 136 -22.97 -13.08 6.73
N GLY A 137 -21.69 -13.25 6.37
CA GLY A 137 -20.99 -14.54 6.43
C GLY A 137 -20.88 -15.08 7.86
N ALA A 138 -20.55 -14.24 8.84
CA ALA A 138 -20.50 -14.65 10.25
C ALA A 138 -21.87 -15.07 10.80
N VAL A 139 -22.97 -14.46 10.31
CA VAL A 139 -24.33 -14.88 10.69
C VAL A 139 -24.70 -16.21 10.01
N ALA A 140 -24.39 -16.35 8.72
CA ALA A 140 -24.77 -17.51 7.91
C ALA A 140 -23.96 -18.78 8.22
N PHE A 141 -22.68 -18.63 8.61
CA PHE A 141 -21.77 -19.76 8.87
C PHE A 141 -21.30 -19.70 10.33
N SER A 142 -21.99 -20.43 11.22
CA SER A 142 -21.72 -20.43 12.66
C SER A 142 -20.35 -20.99 13.03
N ASP A 143 -19.87 -21.96 12.27
CA ASP A 143 -18.64 -22.70 12.60
C ASP A 143 -17.38 -21.96 12.14
N ASP A 144 -17.51 -20.99 11.23
CA ASP A 144 -16.39 -20.28 10.57
C ASP A 144 -16.35 -18.77 10.84
N ARG A 145 -17.02 -18.31 11.91
CA ARG A 145 -17.19 -16.89 12.26
C ARG A 145 -15.88 -16.11 12.38
N LEU A 146 -14.83 -16.74 12.89
CA LEU A 146 -13.51 -16.12 13.07
C LEU A 146 -12.92 -15.61 11.74
N SER A 147 -13.05 -16.40 10.68
CA SER A 147 -12.57 -16.07 9.33
C SER A 147 -13.17 -14.76 8.82
N PHE A 148 -14.49 -14.60 9.02
CA PHE A 148 -15.21 -13.40 8.61
C PHE A 148 -14.89 -12.20 9.50
N VAL A 149 -14.78 -12.38 10.82
CA VAL A 149 -14.40 -11.30 11.75
C VAL A 149 -13.01 -10.76 11.43
N VAL A 150 -12.04 -11.63 11.15
CA VAL A 150 -10.68 -11.24 10.76
C VAL A 150 -10.70 -10.42 9.46
N LEU A 151 -11.50 -10.83 8.47
CA LEU A 151 -11.66 -10.12 7.20
C LEU A 151 -12.27 -8.72 7.40
N VAL A 152 -13.28 -8.59 8.27
CA VAL A 152 -13.88 -7.30 8.65
C VAL A 152 -12.87 -6.40 9.34
N VAL A 153 -12.13 -6.92 10.33
CA VAL A 153 -11.11 -6.15 11.07
C VAL A 153 -10.00 -5.66 10.14
N LEU A 154 -9.54 -6.50 9.22
CA LEU A 154 -8.58 -6.12 8.19
C LEU A 154 -9.10 -4.99 7.30
N ALA A 155 -10.32 -5.14 6.77
CA ALA A 155 -10.92 -4.15 5.90
C ALA A 155 -11.07 -2.80 6.62
N ALA A 156 -11.46 -2.83 7.89
CA ALA A 156 -11.61 -1.66 8.74
C ALA A 156 -10.26 -1.01 9.13
N ALA A 157 -9.17 -1.76 9.24
CA ALA A 157 -7.86 -1.22 9.62
C ALA A 157 -7.04 -0.75 8.41
N VAL A 158 -6.90 -1.59 7.38
CA VAL A 158 -5.91 -1.39 6.30
C VAL A 158 -6.37 -0.35 5.30
N LEU A 159 -7.65 -0.35 4.94
CA LEU A 159 -8.17 0.54 3.89
C LEU A 159 -8.24 2.00 4.35
N PRO A 160 -8.69 2.35 5.56
CA PRO A 160 -8.68 3.74 6.04
C PRO A 160 -7.27 4.32 6.17
N LEU A 161 -6.30 3.53 6.67
CA LEU A 161 -4.91 3.95 6.76
C LEU A 161 -4.34 4.32 5.38
N SER A 162 -4.69 3.55 4.34
CA SER A 162 -4.27 3.84 2.97
C SER A 162 -4.80 5.18 2.43
N LEU A 163 -6.03 5.55 2.82
CA LEU A 163 -6.68 6.80 2.41
C LEU A 163 -6.10 8.01 3.15
N ILE A 164 -5.77 7.85 4.43
CA ILE A 164 -5.13 8.90 5.24
C ILE A 164 -3.73 9.21 4.68
N ASP A 165 -2.95 8.18 4.38
CA ASP A 165 -1.62 8.33 3.77
C ASP A 165 -1.70 9.05 2.42
N ALA A 166 -2.64 8.68 1.56
CA ALA A 166 -2.82 9.31 0.25
C ALA A 166 -3.19 10.80 0.38
N ARG A 167 -4.10 11.15 1.30
CA ARG A 167 -4.48 12.56 1.59
C ARG A 167 -3.31 13.36 2.13
N ARG A 168 -2.49 12.77 3.01
CA ARG A 168 -1.30 13.43 3.57
C ARG A 168 -0.29 13.73 2.46
N VAL A 169 0.00 12.75 1.61
CA VAL A 169 0.91 12.93 0.47
C VAL A 169 0.37 14.00 -0.50
N GLN A 170 -0.94 14.00 -0.79
CA GLN A 170 -1.54 15.04 -1.63
C GLN A 170 -1.31 16.44 -1.07
N ARG A 171 -1.59 16.66 0.22
CA ARG A 171 -1.37 17.98 0.87
C ARG A 171 0.08 18.42 0.78
N ASN A 172 1.03 17.51 1.03
CA ASN A 172 2.45 17.82 0.97
C ASN A 172 2.89 18.17 -0.45
N VAL A 173 2.37 17.48 -1.47
CA VAL A 173 2.66 17.77 -2.89
C VAL A 173 2.11 19.13 -3.31
N GLU A 174 0.92 19.50 -2.85
CA GLU A 174 0.35 20.83 -3.10
C GLU A 174 1.19 21.94 -2.44
N GLN A 175 1.71 21.72 -1.23
CA GLN A 175 2.62 22.65 -0.56
C GLN A 175 3.95 22.80 -1.31
N LEU A 176 4.52 21.69 -1.78
CA LEU A 176 5.74 21.70 -2.59
C LEU A 176 5.54 22.46 -3.90
N ALA A 177 4.38 22.31 -4.55
CA ALA A 177 4.06 23.04 -5.78
C ALA A 177 3.87 24.54 -5.55
N ARG A 178 3.24 24.94 -4.43
CA ARG A 178 3.09 26.37 -4.07
C ARG A 178 4.42 27.03 -3.72
N ALA A 179 5.34 26.29 -3.11
CA ALA A 179 6.68 26.79 -2.77
C ALA A 179 7.63 26.92 -3.98
N GLN A 180 7.14 26.68 -5.21
CA GLN A 180 7.85 26.83 -6.47
C GLN A 180 7.32 27.98 -7.34
N ALA A 181 6.14 28.51 -7.01
CA ALA A 181 5.51 29.65 -7.67
C ALA A 181 5.93 30.94 -6.96
#